data_AF-M5TUW1-F1
#
_entry.id   AF-M5TUW1-F1
#
_cell.length_a   1.000
_cell.length_b   1.000
_cell.length_c   1.000
_cell.angle_alpha   90.00
_cell.angle_beta   90.00
_cell.angle_gamma   90.00
#
_symmetry.space_group_name_H-M   'P 1'
#
loop_
_entity.id
_entity.type
_entity.pdbx_description
1 polymer ?
#
loop_
_entity_poly.entity_id
_entity_poly.type
_entity_poly.pdbx_seq_one_letter_code
_entity_poly.pdbx_strand_id
1 'polypeptide(L)'
;MGCGFIIEKTRMQDDDDLCLCFHVTRRKVLQYIRVHRPKRASQLSECYGAGTGCGWCRPFLTRLLESESPETESLPDEQQYAAERQRYRVDSSPED
;
A
#
# COMPACT_ATOMS: atom_id res chain seq x y z
N MET A 1 32.62 -8.69 -9.46
CA MET A 1 31.69 -8.80 -8.32
C MET A 1 31.24 -7.40 -7.93
N GLY A 2 29.95 -7.20 -7.71
CA GLY A 2 29.40 -5.96 -7.14
C GLY A 2 28.72 -5.04 -8.16
N CYS A 3 27.62 -5.48 -8.78
CA CYS A 3 26.66 -4.55 -9.38
C CYS A 3 25.90 -3.88 -8.23
N GLY A 4 26.50 -2.87 -7.63
CA GLY A 4 25.91 -2.09 -6.54
C GLY A 4 24.90 -1.10 -7.09
N PHE A 5 23.70 -1.57 -7.44
CA PHE A 5 22.52 -0.71 -7.55
C PHE A 5 22.10 -0.31 -6.13
N ILE A 6 22.82 0.63 -5.52
CA ILE A 6 22.31 1.37 -4.36
C ILE A 6 21.29 2.36 -4.92
N ILE A 7 20.06 1.88 -5.16
CA ILE A 7 18.92 2.77 -5.26
C ILE A 7 18.61 3.15 -3.82
N GLU A 8 18.92 4.38 -3.45
CA GLU A 8 18.36 5.06 -2.29
C GLU A 8 16.82 5.06 -2.48
N LYS A 9 16.14 4.01 -2.01
CA LYS A 9 14.68 3.87 -2.11
C LYS A 9 14.06 4.89 -1.14
N THR A 10 13.87 6.14 -1.60
CA THR A 10 13.25 7.20 -0.80
C THR A 10 11.72 7.17 -0.87
N ARG A 11 11.12 6.28 -1.68
CA ARG A 11 9.67 6.15 -1.85
C ARG A 11 9.27 4.74 -2.27
N MET A 12 7.99 4.40 -2.04
CA MET A 12 7.42 3.13 -2.50
C MET A 12 7.53 2.99 -4.01
N GLN A 13 8.02 1.83 -4.46
CA GLN A 13 8.06 1.44 -5.86
C GLN A 13 6.83 0.62 -6.25
N ASP A 14 6.63 0.45 -7.54
CA ASP A 14 5.49 -0.28 -8.10
C ASP A 14 5.42 -1.76 -7.69
N ASP A 15 6.59 -2.39 -7.52
CA ASP A 15 6.74 -3.78 -7.11
C ASP A 15 6.63 -3.99 -5.60
N ASP A 16 6.62 -2.91 -4.82
CA ASP A 16 6.55 -2.99 -3.36
C ASP A 16 5.13 -3.32 -2.90
N ASP A 17 5.03 -4.12 -1.85
CA ASP A 17 3.75 -4.55 -1.29
C ASP A 17 3.04 -3.41 -0.54
N LEU A 18 1.95 -2.93 -1.12
CA LEU A 18 1.05 -1.99 -0.45
C LEU A 18 0.18 -2.72 0.58
N CYS A 19 -0.35 -3.91 0.23
CA CYS A 19 -1.04 -4.76 1.19
C CYS A 19 -0.11 -5.85 1.72
N LEU A 20 0.57 -5.57 2.84
CA LEU A 20 1.46 -6.51 3.53
C LEU A 20 0.77 -7.73 4.17
N CYS A 21 -0.55 -7.90 4.00
CA CYS A 21 -1.26 -9.12 4.44
C CYS A 21 -1.40 -10.13 3.31
N PHE A 22 -1.66 -9.62 2.09
CA PHE A 22 -2.03 -10.43 0.94
C PHE A 22 -1.05 -10.25 -0.22
N HIS A 23 0.08 -9.58 0.01
CA HIS A 23 1.13 -9.32 -0.99
C HIS A 23 0.58 -8.70 -2.28
N VAL A 24 -0.22 -7.65 -2.09
CA VAL A 24 -0.77 -6.85 -3.18
C VAL A 24 0.13 -5.63 -3.38
N THR A 25 0.85 -5.64 -4.50
CA THR A 25 1.79 -4.59 -4.85
C THR A 25 1.09 -3.29 -5.22
N ARG A 26 1.80 -2.16 -5.10
CA ARG A 26 1.33 -0.84 -5.57
C ARG A 26 0.84 -0.92 -7.02
N ARG A 27 1.59 -1.58 -7.91
CA ARG A 27 1.20 -1.76 -9.33
C ARG A 27 -0.15 -2.44 -9.50
N LYS A 28 -0.42 -3.52 -8.75
CA LYS A 28 -1.69 -4.25 -8.84
C LYS A 28 -2.86 -3.35 -8.44
N VAL A 29 -2.70 -2.55 -7.40
CA VAL A 29 -3.75 -1.61 -6.94
C VAL A 29 -3.98 -0.51 -7.98
N LEU A 30 -2.91 0.11 -8.50
CA LEU A 30 -3.03 1.15 -9.54
C LEU A 30 -3.73 0.60 -10.80
N GLN A 31 -3.33 -0.59 -11.24
CA GLN A 31 -3.98 -1.27 -12.37
C GLN A 31 -5.47 -1.53 -12.08
N TYR A 32 -5.79 -1.99 -10.87
CA TYR A 32 -7.18 -2.23 -10.47
C TYR A 32 -8.02 -0.95 -10.52
N ILE A 33 -7.52 0.14 -9.93
CA ILE A 33 -8.18 1.45 -9.95
C ILE A 33 -8.42 1.91 -11.39
N ARG A 34 -7.42 1.80 -12.25
CA ARG A 34 -7.49 2.22 -13.66
C ARG A 34 -8.54 1.43 -14.46
N VAL A 35 -8.58 0.11 -14.29
CA VAL A 35 -9.45 -0.79 -15.06
C VAL A 35 -10.89 -0.79 -14.53
N HIS A 36 -11.07 -0.92 -13.22
CA HIS A 36 -12.39 -1.13 -12.62
C HIS A 36 -13.07 0.17 -12.17
N ARG A 37 -12.32 1.27 -12.07
CA ARG A 37 -12.82 2.60 -11.66
C ARG A 37 -13.74 2.51 -10.43
N PRO A 38 -13.28 1.90 -9.32
CA PRO A 38 -14.10 1.75 -8.12
C PRO A 38 -14.53 3.13 -7.61
N LYS A 39 -15.74 3.23 -7.06
CA LYS A 39 -16.30 4.47 -6.49
C LYS A 39 -16.04 4.62 -5.00
N ARG A 40 -15.70 3.52 -4.32
CA ARG A 40 -15.46 3.48 -2.87
C ARG A 40 -14.24 2.63 -2.56
N ALA A 41 -13.47 3.02 -1.54
CA ALA A 41 -12.28 2.30 -1.11
C ALA A 41 -12.58 0.84 -0.69
N SER A 42 -13.79 0.54 -0.19
CA SER A 42 -14.20 -0.82 0.15
C SER A 42 -14.17 -1.79 -1.05
N GLN A 43 -14.38 -1.29 -2.27
CA GLN A 43 -14.32 -2.10 -3.48
C GLN A 43 -12.89 -2.54 -3.82
N LEU A 44 -11.86 -1.92 -3.21
CA LEU A 44 -10.49 -2.39 -3.35
C LEU A 44 -10.25 -3.75 -2.66
N SER A 45 -11.19 -4.22 -1.83
CA SER A 45 -11.18 -5.59 -1.32
C SER A 45 -11.28 -6.66 -2.42
N GLU A 46 -11.87 -6.32 -3.57
CA GLU A 46 -11.92 -7.19 -4.75
C GLU A 46 -10.54 -7.29 -5.44
N CYS A 47 -9.61 -6.38 -5.14
CA CYS A 47 -8.21 -6.46 -5.56
C CYS A 47 -7.44 -7.42 -4.64
N TYR A 48 -7.61 -8.73 -4.85
CA TYR A 48 -6.91 -9.80 -4.12
C TYR A 48 -7.07 -9.73 -2.58
N GLY A 49 -8.18 -9.17 -2.07
CA GLY A 49 -8.43 -9.04 -0.64
C GLY A 49 -7.82 -7.80 0.01
N ALA A 50 -7.22 -6.86 -0.75
CA ALA A 50 -6.57 -5.69 -0.17
C ALA A 50 -7.48 -4.91 0.79
N GLY A 51 -6.98 -4.64 2.01
CA GLY A 51 -7.73 -3.92 3.04
C GLY A 51 -8.64 -4.76 3.94
N THR A 52 -8.81 -6.07 3.68
CA THR A 52 -9.63 -6.97 4.52
C THR A 52 -8.88 -7.62 5.70
N GLY A 53 -7.55 -7.48 5.73
CA GLY A 53 -6.70 -8.02 6.79
C GLY A 53 -6.57 -7.05 7.97
N CYS A 54 -5.34 -6.79 8.41
CA CYS A 54 -5.07 -5.95 9.59
C CYS A 54 -5.44 -4.46 9.45
N GLY A 55 -5.97 -4.00 8.31
CA GLY A 55 -6.39 -2.61 8.14
C GLY A 55 -5.29 -1.58 7.84
N TRP A 56 -4.02 -1.88 8.10
CA TRP A 56 -2.88 -0.94 7.87
C TRP A 56 -2.89 -0.23 6.51
N CYS A 57 -3.14 -0.99 5.43
CA CYS A 57 -3.11 -0.44 4.08
C CYS A 57 -4.33 0.40 3.70
N ARG A 58 -5.43 0.36 4.47
CA ARG A 58 -6.71 1.03 4.15
C ARG A 58 -6.58 2.55 3.92
N PRO A 59 -5.93 3.34 4.80
CA PRO A 59 -5.75 4.77 4.53
C PRO A 59 -4.97 5.05 3.24
N PHE A 60 -3.99 4.22 2.91
CA PHE A 60 -3.19 4.36 1.69
C PHE A 60 -3.98 3.97 0.44
N LEU A 61 -4.79 2.92 0.52
CA LEU A 61 -5.72 2.51 -0.53
C LEU A 61 -6.74 3.62 -0.83
N THR A 62 -7.30 4.26 0.21
CA THR A 62 -8.20 5.41 0.05
C THR A 62 -7.49 6.58 -0.62
N ARG A 63 -6.28 6.94 -0.17
CA ARG A 63 -5.49 8.02 -0.80
C ARG A 63 -5.24 7.77 -2.28
N LEU A 64 -4.81 6.56 -2.66
CA LEU A 64 -4.61 6.21 -4.07
C LEU A 64 -5.91 6.26 -4.87
N LEU A 65 -7.05 5.96 -4.28
CA LEU A 65 -8.33 6.03 -4.98
C LEU A 65 -8.79 7.47 -5.20
N GLU A 66 -8.58 8.33 -4.21
CA GLU A 66 -9.01 9.73 -4.21
C GLU A 66 -8.01 10.66 -4.93
N SER A 67 -6.78 10.21 -5.13
CA SER A 67 -5.75 10.96 -5.85
C SER A 67 -6.10 11.14 -7.33
N GLU A 68 -5.93 12.35 -7.84
CA GLU A 68 -6.07 12.66 -9.27
C GLU A 68 -4.97 11.97 -10.10
N SER A 69 -3.82 11.68 -9.49
CA SER A 69 -2.66 11.06 -10.16
C SER A 69 -2.01 10.02 -9.24
N PRO A 70 -2.65 8.85 -9.06
CA PRO A 70 -2.22 7.85 -8.09
C PRO A 70 -0.86 7.21 -8.42
N GLU A 71 -0.43 7.23 -9.69
CA GLU A 71 0.92 6.82 -10.09
C GLU A 71 2.02 7.67 -9.45
N THR A 72 1.75 8.97 -9.21
CA THR A 72 2.71 9.91 -8.63
C THR A 72 2.52 10.12 -7.14
N GLU A 73 1.53 9.48 -6.53
CA GLU A 73 1.22 9.61 -5.10
C GLU A 73 2.45 9.25 -4.25
N SER A 74 2.85 10.17 -3.37
CA SER A 74 4.00 10.00 -2.50
C SER A 74 3.66 9.10 -1.32
N LEU A 75 4.15 7.87 -1.38
CA LEU A 75 4.04 6.89 -0.30
C LEU A 75 5.44 6.61 0.30
N PRO A 76 5.52 6.35 1.62
CA PRO A 76 6.79 6.00 2.27
C PRO A 76 7.42 4.80 1.60
N ASP A 77 8.75 4.66 1.68
CA ASP A 77 9.43 3.51 1.13
C ASP A 77 9.01 2.19 1.81
N GLU A 78 9.31 1.06 1.17
CA GLU A 78 8.95 -0.28 1.63
C GLU A 78 9.39 -0.57 3.09
N GLN A 79 10.61 -0.20 3.46
CA GLN A 79 11.16 -0.46 4.80
C GLN A 79 10.46 0.39 5.84
N GLN A 80 10.31 1.70 5.59
CA GLN A 80 9.57 2.58 6.48
C GLN A 80 8.10 2.12 6.61
N TYR A 81 7.46 1.79 5.51
CA TYR A 81 6.07 1.34 5.47
C TYR A 81 5.83 0.07 6.30
N ALA A 82 6.75 -0.90 6.21
CA ALA A 82 6.68 -2.12 6.99
C ALA A 82 6.96 -1.89 8.47
N ALA A 83 7.90 -1.01 8.82
CA ALA A 83 8.22 -0.66 10.20
C ALA A 83 7.05 0.05 10.91
N GLU A 84 6.41 1.01 10.23
CA GLU A 84 5.26 1.76 10.78
C GLU A 84 4.04 0.88 11.05
N ARG A 85 3.84 -0.19 10.28
CA ARG A 85 2.77 -1.17 10.54
C ARG A 85 2.86 -1.78 11.94
N GLN A 86 4.06 -1.96 12.49
CA GLN A 86 4.22 -2.50 13.85
C GLN A 86 3.59 -1.55 14.88
N ARG A 87 3.82 -0.23 14.72
CA ARG A 87 3.23 0.80 15.58
C ARG A 87 1.71 0.82 15.45
N TYR A 88 1.21 0.80 14.22
CA TYR A 88 -0.22 0.75 13.97
C TYR A 88 -0.93 -0.43 14.65
N ARG A 89 -0.29 -1.61 14.67
CA ARG A 89 -0.85 -2.80 15.34
C ARG A 89 -0.92 -2.64 16.86
N VAL A 90 0.08 -2.00 17.47
CA VAL A 90 0.10 -1.74 18.91
C VAL A 90 -1.01 -0.75 19.26
N ASP A 91 -1.09 0.39 18.55
CA ASP A 91 -2.09 1.43 18.81
C ASP A 91 -3.53 0.98 18.52
N SER A 92 -3.71 -0.01 17.62
CA SER A 92 -5.03 -0.55 17.27
C SER A 92 -5.48 -1.70 18.17
N SER A 93 -4.63 -2.18 19.09
CA SER A 93 -5.04 -3.15 20.10
C SER A 93 -5.72 -2.35 21.22
N PRO A 94 -7.01 -2.57 21.51
CA PRO A 94 -7.62 -1.95 22.69
C PRO A 94 -6.81 -2.38 23.91
N GLU A 95 -6.34 -1.39 24.69
CA GLU A 95 -5.83 -1.65 26.04
C GLU A 95 -6.92 -2.38 26.82
N ASP A 96 -6.55 -3.50 27.45
CA ASP A 96 -7.41 -4.33 28.31
C ASP A 96 -8.22 -3.52 29.35
#